data_AF-A0A9E3K310-F1
#
_entry.id   AF-A0A9E3K310-F1
#
_cell.length_a   1.000
_cell.length_b   1.000
_cell.length_c   1.000
_cell.angle_alpha   90.00
_cell.angle_beta   90.00
_cell.angle_gamma   90.00
#
_symmetry.space_group_name_H-M   'P 1'
#
loop_
_entity.id
_entity.type
_entity.pdbx_description
1 polymer ?
#
loop_
_entity_poly.entity_id
_entity_poly.type
_entity_poly.pdbx_seq_one_letter_code
_entity_poly.pdbx_strand_id
1 'polypeptide(L)'
;MAAGVSAVNSTNSGFTALSTLHVGQTAYFQVLGSKLPSTLALDVTDCAGMTTISTTSTEAHYRCTPGSTAGMKPITVRDKTGGTALYTSSVYVQPTNPAPITTALPMPT
;
A
#
# COMPACT_ATOMS: atom_id res chain seq x y z
N MET A 1 20.80 -10.69 16.03
CA MET A 1 20.51 -9.53 15.17
C MET A 1 19.16 -9.76 14.52
N ALA A 2 18.15 -8.98 14.92
CA ALA A 2 16.77 -9.13 14.44
C ALA A 2 16.60 -8.47 13.06
N ALA A 3 15.69 -9.00 12.24
CA ALA A 3 15.27 -8.33 11.01
C ALA A 3 14.60 -7.01 11.39
N GLY A 4 15.06 -5.90 10.81
CA GLY A 4 14.53 -4.57 11.09
C GLY A 4 14.11 -3.91 9.79
N VAL A 5 12.86 -3.50 9.71
CA VAL A 5 12.39 -2.62 8.63
C VAL A 5 12.72 -1.19 9.03
N SER A 6 13.43 -0.49 8.16
CA SER A 6 13.83 0.90 8.36
C SER A 6 12.75 1.87 7.89
N ALA A 7 12.13 1.62 6.75
CA ALA A 7 11.11 2.49 6.16
C ALA A 7 10.23 1.75 5.14
N VAL A 8 9.02 2.26 4.92
CA VAL A 8 8.14 1.83 3.82
C VAL A 8 7.81 3.05 2.98
N ASN A 9 8.33 3.09 1.75
CA ASN A 9 8.06 4.14 0.79
C ASN A 9 7.02 3.65 -0.22
N SER A 10 6.03 4.49 -0.47
CA SER A 10 5.09 4.29 -1.57
C SER A 10 5.73 4.74 -2.88
N THR A 11 5.62 3.92 -3.91
CA THR A 11 6.18 4.17 -5.24
C THR A 11 5.17 3.85 -6.35
N ASN A 12 5.46 4.33 -7.57
CA ASN A 12 4.77 3.89 -8.78
C ASN A 12 5.43 2.64 -9.40
N SER A 13 4.93 2.20 -10.55
CA SER A 13 5.50 1.07 -11.30
C SER A 13 6.95 1.26 -11.74
N GLY A 14 7.43 2.51 -11.76
CA GLY A 14 8.82 2.88 -12.03
C GLY A 14 9.66 3.09 -10.77
N PHE A 15 9.19 2.66 -9.59
CA PHE A 15 9.88 2.86 -8.30
C PHE A 15 10.16 4.33 -7.96
N THR A 16 9.39 5.25 -8.54
CA THR A 16 9.45 6.67 -8.21
C THR A 16 8.61 6.91 -6.97
N ALA A 17 9.19 7.56 -5.95
CA ALA A 17 8.49 7.87 -4.71
C ALA A 17 7.20 8.67 -4.99
N LEU A 18 6.08 8.14 -4.53
CA LEU A 18 4.77 8.78 -4.59
C LEU A 18 4.34 9.17 -3.19
N SER A 19 3.90 10.42 -3.04
CA SER A 19 3.34 10.89 -1.77
C SER A 19 1.88 10.46 -1.60
N THR A 20 1.18 10.14 -2.69
CA THR A 20 -0.26 9.90 -2.71
C THR A 20 -0.61 8.74 -3.62
N LEU A 21 -1.38 7.78 -3.09
CA LEU A 21 -1.95 6.68 -3.87
C LEU A 21 -3.34 7.05 -4.34
N HIS A 22 -3.80 6.38 -5.38
CA HIS A 22 -5.11 6.61 -5.97
C HIS A 22 -5.95 5.32 -5.93
N VAL A 23 -7.21 5.45 -5.54
CA VAL A 23 -8.19 4.35 -5.56
C VAL A 23 -8.26 3.71 -6.96
N GLY A 24 -8.20 2.38 -7.04
CA GLY A 24 -8.26 1.64 -8.31
C GLY A 24 -6.99 1.71 -9.17
N GLN A 25 -5.91 2.34 -8.68
CA GLN A 25 -4.61 2.39 -9.37
C GLN A 25 -3.61 1.46 -8.69
N THR A 26 -2.88 0.65 -9.45
CA THR A 26 -1.86 -0.24 -8.89
C THR A 26 -0.77 0.57 -8.19
N ALA A 27 -0.64 0.37 -6.88
CA ALA A 27 0.36 1.01 -6.06
C ALA A 27 1.52 0.06 -5.76
N TYR A 28 2.71 0.63 -5.63
CA TYR A 28 3.92 -0.10 -5.31
C TYR A 28 4.43 0.36 -3.95
N PHE A 29 5.01 -0.56 -3.20
CA PHE A 29 5.56 -0.30 -1.87
C PHE A 29 6.97 -0.87 -1.82
N GLN A 30 7.92 0.01 -1.54
CA GLN A 30 9.31 -0.33 -1.28
C GLN A 30 9.53 -0.33 0.23
N VAL A 31 9.73 -1.52 0.78
CA VAL A 31 10.14 -1.74 2.16
C VAL A 31 11.66 -1.79 2.19
N LEU A 32 12.28 -0.87 2.91
CA LEU A 32 13.72 -0.82 3.16
C LEU A 32 13.99 -1.36 4.55
N GLY A 33 15.06 -2.12 4.71
CA GLY A 33 15.41 -2.71 5.99
C GLY A 33 16.78 -3.36 5.99
N SER A 34 17.03 -4.16 7.01
CA SER A 34 18.24 -4.93 7.15
C SER A 34 17.92 -6.32 7.68
N LYS A 35 18.52 -7.33 7.04
CA LYS A 35 18.32 -8.76 7.31
C LYS A 35 16.86 -9.20 7.17
N LEU A 36 16.13 -8.64 6.20
CA LEU A 36 14.74 -8.98 5.91
C LEU A 36 14.64 -10.45 5.47
N PRO A 37 13.71 -11.23 6.04
CA PRO A 37 13.46 -12.61 5.61
C PRO A 37 12.83 -12.62 4.22
N SER A 38 13.09 -13.67 3.42
CA SER A 38 12.40 -13.86 2.14
C SER A 38 10.90 -14.14 2.30
N THR A 39 10.47 -14.52 3.51
CA THR A 39 9.07 -14.73 3.88
C THR A 39 8.32 -13.45 4.22
N LEU A 40 8.97 -12.29 4.17
CA LEU A 40 8.38 -11.00 4.54
C LEU A 40 7.01 -10.83 3.87
N ALA A 41 6.00 -10.49 4.68
CA ALA A 41 4.64 -10.27 4.22
C ALA A 41 4.25 -8.83 4.50
N LEU A 42 3.81 -8.13 3.46
CA LEU A 42 3.19 -6.82 3.59
C LEU A 42 1.68 -7.03 3.66
N ASP A 43 1.03 -6.36 4.61
CA ASP A 43 -0.42 -6.34 4.79
C ASP A 43 -0.89 -4.89 4.69
N VAL A 44 -1.73 -4.60 3.70
CA VAL A 44 -2.29 -3.27 3.48
C VAL A 44 -3.80 -3.40 3.54
N THR A 45 -4.43 -2.64 4.44
CA THR A 45 -5.89 -2.64 4.56
C THR A 45 -6.52 -2.08 3.30
N ASP A 46 -7.61 -2.72 2.85
CA ASP A 46 -8.36 -2.29 1.66
C ASP A 46 -7.50 -2.30 0.38
N CYS A 47 -6.53 -3.21 0.29
CA CYS A 47 -5.73 -3.43 -0.91
C CYS A 47 -5.98 -4.82 -1.51
N ALA A 48 -6.44 -4.86 -2.75
CA ALA A 48 -6.66 -6.09 -3.50
C ALA A 48 -5.43 -6.47 -4.33
N GLY A 49 -5.25 -7.77 -4.60
CA GLY A 49 -4.19 -8.24 -5.50
C GLY A 49 -2.78 -8.09 -4.95
N MET A 50 -2.63 -8.15 -3.62
CA MET A 50 -1.34 -8.02 -2.96
C MET A 50 -0.34 -9.06 -3.44
N THR A 51 0.74 -8.59 -4.05
CA THR A 51 1.74 -9.44 -4.70
C THR A 51 3.14 -8.95 -4.35
N THR A 52 3.99 -9.87 -3.91
CA THR A 52 5.42 -9.60 -3.74
C THR A 52 6.11 -9.64 -5.09
N ILE A 53 6.77 -8.55 -5.47
CA ILE A 53 7.54 -8.46 -6.72
C ILE A 53 8.94 -8.99 -6.50
N SER A 54 9.59 -8.56 -5.41
CA SER A 54 10.97 -8.92 -5.09
C SER A 54 11.20 -8.76 -3.60
N THR A 55 11.95 -9.66 -2.99
CA THR A 55 12.31 -9.57 -1.57
C THR A 55 13.76 -9.95 -1.45
N THR A 56 14.54 -9.07 -0.84
CA THR A 56 15.97 -9.23 -0.57
C THR A 56 16.23 -8.99 0.90
N SER A 57 17.45 -9.26 1.35
CA SER A 57 17.82 -9.05 2.75
C SER A 57 17.83 -7.57 3.18
N THR A 58 17.81 -6.63 2.25
CA THR A 58 17.82 -5.17 2.54
C THR A 58 16.62 -4.43 1.98
N GLU A 59 15.96 -4.95 0.96
CA GLU A 59 14.83 -4.31 0.30
C GLU A 59 13.77 -5.30 -0.13
N ALA A 60 12.50 -4.94 -0.01
CA ALA A 60 11.39 -5.73 -0.51
C ALA A 60 10.37 -4.85 -1.22
N HIS A 61 9.88 -5.32 -2.36
CA HIS A 61 8.98 -4.61 -3.26
C HIS A 61 7.67 -5.39 -3.34
N TYR A 62 6.59 -4.68 -3.07
CA TYR A 62 5.23 -5.20 -3.14
C TYR A 62 4.40 -4.34 -4.09
N ARG A 63 3.41 -4.94 -4.72
CA ARG A 63 2.34 -4.21 -5.39
C ARG A 63 1.00 -4.62 -4.82
N CYS A 64 0.08 -3.68 -4.75
CA CYS A 64 -1.32 -3.97 -4.52
C CYS A 64 -2.17 -2.85 -5.12
N THR A 65 -3.44 -3.13 -5.39
CA THR A 65 -4.38 -2.15 -5.93
C THR A 65 -5.31 -1.70 -4.81
N PRO A 66 -5.23 -0.44 -4.34
CA PRO A 66 -6.13 0.09 -3.34
C PRO A 66 -7.56 0.00 -3.84
N GLY A 67 -8.44 -0.49 -2.98
CA GLY A 67 -9.87 -0.65 -3.23
C GLY A 67 -10.59 0.69 -3.33
N SER A 68 -11.91 0.62 -3.47
CA SER A 68 -12.79 1.76 -3.76
C SER A 68 -12.87 2.83 -2.66
N THR A 69 -12.20 2.65 -1.51
CA THR A 69 -12.34 3.52 -0.35
C THR A 69 -11.11 4.39 -0.15
N ALA A 70 -11.27 5.70 -0.35
CA ALA A 70 -10.24 6.67 0.01
C ALA A 70 -10.06 6.84 1.52
N GLY A 71 -8.87 7.27 1.93
CA GLY A 71 -8.52 7.56 3.32
C GLY A 71 -7.13 7.04 3.70
N MET A 72 -6.78 7.17 4.99
CA MET A 72 -5.59 6.53 5.52
C MET A 72 -5.79 5.01 5.61
N LYS A 73 -4.88 4.26 5.01
CA LYS A 73 -4.81 2.80 5.11
C LYS A 73 -3.60 2.41 5.94
N PRO A 74 -3.79 1.68 7.04
CA PRO A 74 -2.67 1.13 7.79
C PRO A 74 -1.97 0.05 6.95
N ILE A 75 -0.66 0.08 7.03
CA ILE A 75 0.28 -0.84 6.42
C ILE A 75 1.01 -1.55 7.55
N THR A 76 1.05 -2.86 7.50
CA THR A 76 1.81 -3.67 8.45
C THR A 76 2.78 -4.56 7.69
N VAL A 77 4.07 -4.38 7.93
CA VAL A 77 5.10 -5.30 7.47
C VAL A 77 5.29 -6.36 8.54
N ARG A 78 5.20 -7.63 8.15
CA ARG A 78 5.38 -8.79 9.02
C ARG A 78 6.56 -9.62 8.53
N ASP A 79 7.21 -10.32 9.46
CA ASP A 79 8.29 -11.27 9.16
C ASP A 79 7.82 -12.41 8.23
N LYS A 80 6.56 -12.82 8.39
CA LYS A 80 5.88 -13.82 7.58
C LYS A 80 4.38 -13.56 7.56
N THR A 81 3.67 -14.16 6.61
CA THR A 81 2.19 -14.11 6.58
C THR A 81 1.62 -14.63 7.90
N GLY A 82 0.85 -13.80 8.61
CA GLY A 82 0.32 -14.13 9.94
C GLY A 82 1.34 -14.10 11.09
N GLY A 83 2.58 -13.68 10.83
CA GLY A 83 3.64 -13.56 11.83
C GLY A 83 3.64 -12.22 12.57
N THR A 84 4.76 -11.97 13.25
CA THR A 84 5.01 -10.74 14.03
C THR A 84 5.13 -9.53 13.12
N ALA A 85 4.49 -8.43 13.50
CA ALA A 85 4.66 -7.13 12.85
C ALA A 85 6.06 -6.59 13.15
N LEU A 86 6.86 -6.39 12.11
CA LEU A 86 8.18 -5.77 12.18
C LEU A 86 8.07 -4.25 12.10
N TYR A 87 7.08 -3.75 11.34
CA TYR A 87 6.88 -2.32 11.12
C TYR A 87 5.44 -2.02 10.77
N THR A 88 4.98 -0.85 11.19
CA THR A 88 3.65 -0.35 10.87
C THR A 88 3.77 1.06 10.34
N SER A 89 3.02 1.34 9.28
CA SER A 89 2.94 2.65 8.65
C SER A 89 1.51 2.92 8.23
N SER A 90 1.26 4.07 7.65
CA SER A 90 -0.02 4.43 7.08
C SER A 90 0.20 5.16 5.77
N VAL A 91 -0.52 4.74 4.74
CA VAL A 91 -0.52 5.43 3.45
C VAL A 91 -1.84 6.15 3.25
N TYR A 92 -1.79 7.34 2.68
CA TYR A 92 -3.00 8.05 2.29
C TYR A 92 -3.37 7.70 0.85
N VAL A 93 -4.55 7.09 0.70
CA VAL A 93 -5.13 6.79 -0.61
C VAL A 93 -6.18 7.85 -0.91
N GLN A 94 -5.95 8.64 -1.95
CA GLN A 94 -6.90 9.60 -2.46
C GLN A 94 -7.96 8.92 -3.34
N PRO A 95 -9.21 9.40 -3.30
CA PRO A 95 -10.22 8.93 -4.22
C PRO A 95 -9.82 9.38 -5.63
N THR A 96 -9.92 8.48 -6.60
CA THR A 96 -9.93 8.83 -8.02
C THR A 96 -11.29 9.43 -8.34
N ASN A 97 -11.46 10.71 -8.02
CA ASN A 97 -12.71 11.42 -8.27
C ASN A 97 -12.39 12.72 -9.02
N PRO A 98 -13.29 13.16 -9.90
CA PRO A 98 -14.40 13.95 -9.38
C PRO A 98 -15.69 13.14 -9.44
N ALA A 99 -16.58 13.39 -8.47
CA ALA A 99 -17.81 12.62 -8.35
C ALA A 99 -18.58 12.80 -9.66
N PRO A 100 -19.29 11.79 -10.19
CA PRO A 100 -20.41 12.13 -11.04
C PRO A 100 -21.30 13.06 -10.21
N ILE A 101 -21.44 14.30 -10.66
CA ILE A 101 -22.42 15.24 -10.11
C ILE A 101 -23.80 14.63 -10.31
N THR A 102 -24.32 13.90 -9.33
CA THR A 102 -25.74 13.60 -9.25
C THR A 102 -26.45 14.87 -8.79
N THR A 103 -26.49 15.88 -9.65
CA THR A 103 -27.50 16.93 -9.57
C THR A 103 -28.80 16.30 -10.04
N ALA A 104 -29.40 15.47 -9.20
CA ALA A 104 -30.82 15.18 -9.31
C ALA A 104 -31.53 16.50 -8.99
N LEU A 105 -31.78 17.31 -10.01
CA LEU A 105 -32.79 18.35 -9.93
C LEU A 105 -34.10 17.63 -9.62
N PRO A 106 -34.78 17.90 -8.48
CA PRO A 106 -36.18 17.54 -8.37
C PRO A 106 -36.90 18.33 -9.47
N MET A 107 -37.42 17.63 -10.47
CA MET A 107 -38.33 18.21 -11.45
C MET A 107 -39.57 18.66 -10.68
N PRO A 108 -39.86 19.96 -10.55
CA PRO A 108 -41.15 20.41 -10.02
C PRO A 108 -42.22 20.10 -11.08
N THR A 109 -43.37 19.71 -10.54
CA THR A 109 -44.57 19.17 -11.20
C THR A 109 -45.18 20.09 -12.23
#